data_AF-A0A382NMS7-F1
#
_entry.id   AF-A0A382NMS7-F1
#
_cell.length_a   1.000
_cell.length_b   1.000
_cell.length_c   1.000
_cell.angle_alpha   90.00
_cell.angle_beta   90.00
_cell.angle_gamma   90.00
#
_symmetry.space_group_name_H-M   'P 1'
#
loop_
_entity.id
_entity.type
_entity.pdbx_description
1 polymer ?
#
loop_
_entity_poly.entity_id
_entity_poly.type
_entity_poly.pdbx_seq_one_letter_code
_entity_poly.pdbx_strand_id
1 'polypeptide(L)'
;MFTGMYPHNTGVYSFDDWAHHRTWVQDLADAGYWCTNIGKMHMGPVRASGGFHERVVVENPTKGYLKSGRDDDDWGRFLSHHGAERPNDRHLTDPDWREKYQGAVWHLEEHLHSDVYIADAAASWIRSHQG
;
A
#
# COMPACT_ATOMS: atom_id res chain seq x y z
N MET A 1 -13.94 1.39 7.87
CA MET A 1 -12.99 0.87 8.89
C MET A 1 -12.32 2.01 9.66
N PHE A 2 -11.53 2.87 9.03
CA PHE A 2 -10.80 3.95 9.73
C PHE A 2 -11.67 5.05 10.36
N THR A 3 -12.81 5.34 9.75
CA THR A 3 -13.73 6.39 10.22
C THR A 3 -14.79 5.87 11.19
N GLY A 4 -14.95 4.54 11.34
CA GLY A 4 -16.08 3.95 12.05
C GLY A 4 -17.47 4.17 11.42
N MET A 5 -17.55 4.85 10.27
CA MET A 5 -18.80 5.21 9.60
C MET A 5 -19.16 4.26 8.44
N TYR A 6 -20.43 4.25 8.05
CA TYR A 6 -20.88 3.56 6.84
C TYR A 6 -20.43 4.29 5.56
N PRO A 7 -20.29 3.58 4.42
CA PRO A 7 -19.99 4.18 3.12
C PRO A 7 -20.90 5.36 2.76
N HIS A 8 -22.21 5.27 3.06
CA HIS A 8 -23.16 6.35 2.75
C HIS A 8 -22.96 7.63 3.56
N ASN A 9 -22.28 7.57 4.71
CA ASN A 9 -21.90 8.75 5.49
C ASN A 9 -20.58 9.37 4.99
N THR A 10 -19.69 8.55 4.44
CA THR A 10 -18.36 8.99 3.98
C THR A 10 -18.34 9.40 2.51
N GLY A 11 -19.29 8.92 1.71
CA GLY A 11 -19.30 9.08 0.26
C GLY A 11 -18.34 8.13 -0.48
N VAL A 12 -17.73 7.18 0.22
CA VAL A 12 -16.70 6.28 -0.33
C VAL A 12 -17.34 4.97 -0.77
N TYR A 13 -17.74 4.90 -2.04
CA TYR A 13 -18.37 3.71 -2.62
C TYR A 13 -17.39 2.85 -3.44
N SER A 14 -16.25 3.42 -3.80
CA SER A 14 -15.21 2.77 -4.58
C SER A 14 -13.82 3.33 -4.19
N PHE A 15 -13.00 3.69 -5.18
CA PHE A 15 -11.67 4.29 -5.03
C PHE A 15 -11.71 5.82 -4.78
N ASP A 16 -12.76 6.31 -4.13
CA ASP A 16 -13.02 7.74 -3.93
C ASP A 16 -12.04 8.38 -2.93
N ASP A 17 -11.85 9.68 -3.04
CA ASP A 17 -11.10 10.46 -2.04
C ASP A 17 -11.82 10.40 -0.69
N TRP A 18 -11.07 10.08 0.35
CA TRP A 18 -11.58 10.05 1.72
C TRP A 18 -10.61 10.64 2.74
N ALA A 19 -9.52 11.26 2.28
CA ALA A 19 -8.47 11.80 3.15
C ALA A 19 -8.96 12.93 4.08
N HIS A 20 -10.06 13.56 3.70
CA HIS A 20 -10.71 14.62 4.47
C HIS A 20 -11.46 14.10 5.70
N HIS A 21 -11.71 12.78 5.80
CA HIS A 21 -12.37 12.20 6.97
C HIS A 21 -11.40 12.01 8.12
N ARG A 22 -11.89 12.28 9.34
CA ARG A 22 -11.18 11.94 10.56
C ARG A 22 -11.18 10.42 10.77
N THR A 23 -10.05 9.88 11.24
CA THR A 23 -9.81 8.47 11.50
C THR A 23 -9.52 8.23 12.97
N TRP A 24 -9.77 7.02 13.47
CA TRP A 24 -9.37 6.63 14.82
C TRP A 24 -7.83 6.67 15.02
N VAL A 25 -7.06 6.65 13.94
CA VAL A 25 -5.60 6.77 14.00
C VAL A 25 -5.20 8.19 14.41
N GLN A 26 -5.91 9.22 13.93
CA GLN A 26 -5.72 10.58 14.44
C GLN A 26 -6.04 10.67 15.93
N ASP A 27 -7.07 9.98 16.42
CA ASP A 27 -7.40 9.99 17.84
C ASP A 27 -6.25 9.41 18.69
N LEU A 28 -5.57 8.36 18.21
CA LEU A 28 -4.38 7.81 18.88
C LEU A 28 -3.19 8.77 18.79
N ALA A 29 -2.96 9.37 17.63
CA ALA A 29 -1.88 10.34 17.44
C ALA A 29 -2.04 11.56 18.37
N ASP A 30 -3.25 12.12 18.42
CA ASP A 30 -3.60 13.25 19.30
C ASP A 30 -3.47 12.88 20.79
N ALA A 31 -3.64 11.59 21.13
CA ALA A 31 -3.41 11.06 22.48
C ALA A 31 -1.93 10.75 22.80
N GLY A 32 -1.01 11.04 21.88
CA GLY A 32 0.44 10.91 22.09
C GLY A 32 1.06 9.60 21.59
N TYR A 33 0.32 8.78 20.84
CA TYR A 33 0.91 7.60 20.20
C TYR A 33 1.60 7.96 18.89
N TRP A 34 2.80 7.44 18.67
CA TRP A 34 3.44 7.52 17.36
C TRP A 34 2.88 6.45 16.42
N CYS A 35 1.91 6.85 15.58
CA CYS A 35 1.29 5.95 14.61
C CYS A 35 2.06 5.87 13.28
N THR A 36 2.50 4.67 12.91
CA THR A 36 3.16 4.38 11.62
C THR A 36 2.39 3.33 10.84
N ASN A 37 2.30 3.51 9.51
CA ASN A 37 1.72 2.54 8.59
C ASN A 37 2.78 1.99 7.64
N ILE A 38 2.88 0.66 7.53
CA ILE A 38 3.79 -0.01 6.60
C ILE A 38 2.97 -1.04 5.82
N GLY A 39 2.74 -0.75 4.54
CA GLY A 39 1.98 -1.60 3.63
C GLY A 39 0.75 -0.92 3.00
N LYS A 40 -0.26 -1.73 2.70
CA LYS A 40 -1.46 -1.31 1.97
C LYS A 40 -2.49 -0.62 2.86
N MET A 41 -3.05 0.46 2.37
CA MET A 41 -4.11 1.20 3.07
C MET A 41 -5.28 1.59 2.20
N HIS A 42 -5.09 1.69 0.88
CA HIS A 42 -6.14 2.15 -0.02
C HIS A 42 -6.66 3.55 0.34
N MET A 43 -5.73 4.40 0.77
CA MET A 43 -5.97 5.80 1.08
C MET A 43 -6.17 6.57 -0.24
N GLY A 44 -7.16 7.46 -0.33
CA GLY A 44 -7.32 8.37 -1.47
C GLY A 44 -7.23 9.83 -1.00
N PRO A 45 -6.22 10.63 -1.41
CA PRO A 45 -5.09 10.32 -2.32
C PRO A 45 -4.01 9.41 -1.71
N VAL A 46 -3.39 8.51 -2.48
CA VAL A 46 -2.53 7.41 -1.97
C VAL A 46 -1.53 7.74 -0.84
N ARG A 47 -0.89 8.91 -0.88
CA ARG A 47 0.11 9.34 0.11
C ARG A 47 -0.43 10.22 1.25
N ALA A 48 -1.73 10.54 1.31
CA ALA A 48 -2.22 11.35 2.44
C ALA A 48 -2.06 10.61 3.78
N SER A 49 -1.85 11.38 4.85
CA SER A 49 -1.43 10.82 6.14
C SER A 49 -2.46 9.86 6.73
N GLY A 50 -3.76 10.18 6.69
CA GLY A 50 -4.78 9.36 7.35
C GLY A 50 -4.61 9.24 8.87
N GLY A 51 -3.77 10.09 9.46
CA GLY A 51 -3.44 10.11 10.90
C GLY A 51 -2.13 9.44 11.27
N PHE A 52 -1.43 8.84 10.31
CA PHE A 52 -0.10 8.31 10.54
C PHE A 52 0.95 9.41 10.44
N HIS A 53 1.95 9.37 11.32
CA HIS A 53 3.13 10.22 11.29
C HIS A 53 4.06 9.80 10.15
N GLU A 54 4.16 8.49 9.92
CA GLU A 54 5.03 7.90 8.91
C GLU A 54 4.27 6.84 8.10
N ARG A 55 4.59 6.76 6.81
CA ARG A 55 3.99 5.79 5.90
C ARG A 55 5.01 5.20 4.94
N VAL A 56 5.11 3.87 4.91
CA VAL A 56 5.68 3.10 3.80
C VAL A 56 4.50 2.56 2.99
N VAL A 57 4.27 3.11 1.81
CA VAL A 57 3.09 2.83 0.99
C VAL A 57 3.40 1.69 0.04
N VAL A 58 2.64 0.61 0.15
CA VAL A 58 2.68 -0.51 -0.81
C VAL A 58 1.26 -0.82 -1.24
N GLU A 59 0.94 -0.58 -2.51
CA GLU A 59 -0.36 -0.89 -3.09
C GLU A 59 -0.30 -2.18 -3.90
N ASN A 60 -1.39 -2.52 -4.59
CA ASN A 60 -1.50 -3.78 -5.33
C ASN A 60 -0.25 -4.05 -6.20
N PRO A 61 0.21 -5.31 -6.28
CA PRO A 61 1.35 -5.68 -7.11
C PRO A 61 1.27 -5.18 -8.56
N THR A 62 0.06 -5.16 -9.11
CA THR A 62 -0.28 -4.77 -10.49
C THR A 62 -0.63 -3.28 -10.64
N LYS A 63 -0.35 -2.44 -9.64
CA LYS A 63 -0.70 -1.02 -9.70
C LYS A 63 0.19 -0.29 -10.71
N GLY A 64 -0.41 0.14 -11.82
CA GLY A 64 0.28 0.82 -12.92
C GLY A 64 0.56 2.31 -12.67
N TYR A 65 1.26 2.68 -11.58
CA TYR A 65 1.61 4.08 -11.28
C TYR A 65 2.35 4.75 -12.43
N LEU A 66 3.44 4.14 -12.88
CA LEU A 66 4.29 4.68 -13.96
C LEU A 66 3.52 4.83 -15.28
N LYS A 67 2.63 3.89 -15.62
CA LYS A 67 1.76 3.97 -16.81
C LYS A 67 0.78 5.14 -16.74
N SER A 68 0.41 5.57 -15.53
CA SER A 68 -0.43 6.74 -15.30
C SER A 68 0.35 8.06 -15.18
N GLY A 69 1.67 8.05 -15.47
CA GLY A 69 2.54 9.22 -15.37
C GLY A 69 2.79 9.66 -13.92
N ARG A 70 2.62 8.76 -12.95
CA ARG A 70 2.80 9.01 -11.52
C ARG A 70 4.03 8.28 -11.01
N ASP A 71 4.65 8.85 -9.98
CA ASP A 71 5.68 8.14 -9.22
C ASP A 71 5.12 6.85 -8.62
N ASP A 72 5.98 5.84 -8.56
CA ASP A 72 5.63 4.56 -7.98
C ASP A 72 5.53 4.64 -6.44
N ASP A 73 4.91 3.62 -5.85
CA ASP A 73 4.90 3.41 -4.40
C ASP A 73 6.28 2.91 -3.91
N ASP A 74 6.40 2.71 -2.60
CA ASP A 74 7.68 2.38 -1.97
C ASP A 74 8.24 1.02 -2.42
N TRP A 75 7.38 0.03 -2.69
CA TRP A 75 7.79 -1.27 -3.21
C TRP A 75 8.17 -1.20 -4.70
N GLY A 76 7.41 -0.46 -5.51
CA GLY A 76 7.74 -0.31 -6.94
C GLY A 76 9.07 0.43 -7.16
N ARG A 77 9.38 1.42 -6.32
CA ARG A 77 10.70 2.06 -6.30
C ARG A 77 11.80 1.08 -5.89
N PHE A 78 11.56 0.27 -4.86
CA PHE A 78 12.49 -0.79 -4.44
C PHE A 78 12.77 -1.78 -5.58
N LEU A 79 11.74 -2.29 -6.26
CA LEU A 79 11.93 -3.15 -7.43
C LEU A 79 12.80 -2.49 -8.51
N SER A 80 12.50 -1.22 -8.83
CA SER A 80 13.25 -0.45 -9.84
C SER A 80 14.72 -0.32 -9.47
N HIS A 81 15.04 -0.07 -8.19
CA HIS A 81 16.41 -0.02 -7.69
C HIS A 81 17.14 -1.37 -7.79
N HIS A 82 16.42 -2.48 -7.74
CA HIS A 82 16.94 -3.83 -7.90
C HIS A 82 16.92 -4.33 -9.36
N GLY A 83 16.58 -3.47 -10.34
CA GLY A 83 16.47 -3.85 -11.74
C GLY A 83 15.32 -4.81 -12.04
N ALA A 84 14.34 -4.90 -11.14
CA ALA A 84 13.15 -5.72 -11.27
C ALA A 84 11.95 -4.87 -11.71
N GLU A 85 11.01 -5.50 -12.40
CA GLU A 85 9.78 -4.86 -12.83
C GLU A 85 8.58 -5.37 -12.06
N ARG A 86 7.58 -4.49 -11.88
CA ARG A 86 6.28 -4.92 -11.35
C ARG A 86 5.66 -5.96 -12.28
N PRO A 87 4.98 -6.98 -11.72
CA PRO A 87 4.27 -7.98 -12.50
C PRO A 87 2.93 -7.46 -13.04
N ASN A 88 2.95 -6.35 -13.76
CA ASN A 88 1.76 -5.74 -14.33
C ASN A 88 1.19 -6.61 -15.45
N ASP A 89 -0.11 -6.46 -15.72
CA ASP A 89 -0.79 -7.02 -16.89
C ASP A 89 -0.64 -8.54 -17.11
N ARG A 90 -0.40 -9.34 -16.06
CA ARG A 90 -0.30 -10.81 -16.15
C ARG A 90 -1.51 -11.46 -16.85
N HIS A 91 -2.68 -10.82 -16.78
CA HIS A 91 -3.89 -11.25 -17.49
C HIS A 91 -3.78 -11.24 -19.02
N LEU A 92 -2.78 -10.55 -19.60
CA LEU A 92 -2.49 -10.56 -21.03
C LEU A 92 -1.66 -11.77 -21.46
N THR A 93 -0.91 -12.37 -20.52
CA THR A 93 0.05 -13.44 -20.80
C THR A 93 -0.32 -14.78 -20.18
N ASP A 94 -1.09 -14.78 -19.09
CA ASP A 94 -1.56 -15.99 -18.40
C ASP A 94 -2.95 -16.39 -18.94
N PRO A 95 -3.05 -17.49 -19.72
CA PRO A 95 -4.32 -17.92 -20.31
C PRO A 95 -5.34 -18.37 -19.26
N ASP A 96 -4.89 -18.77 -18.07
CA ASP A 96 -5.74 -19.27 -16.98
C ASP A 96 -6.00 -18.19 -15.90
N TRP A 97 -5.74 -16.91 -16.21
CA TRP A 97 -5.80 -15.80 -15.25
C TRP A 97 -7.15 -15.73 -14.50
N ARG A 98 -8.25 -16.01 -15.20
CA ARG A 98 -9.60 -15.94 -14.64
C ARG A 98 -9.87 -17.12 -13.71
N GLU A 99 -9.47 -18.31 -14.12
CA GLU A 99 -9.61 -19.58 -13.40
C GLU A 99 -8.76 -19.59 -12.13
N LYS A 100 -7.63 -18.89 -12.15
CA LYS A 100 -6.75 -18.70 -10.99
C LYS A 100 -7.22 -17.62 -10.02
N TYR A 101 -8.31 -16.90 -10.32
CA TYR A 101 -8.82 -15.79 -9.50
C TYR A 101 -7.74 -14.75 -9.14
N GLN A 102 -6.85 -14.43 -10.09
CA GLN A 102 -5.71 -13.53 -9.89
C GLN A 102 -4.62 -14.07 -8.94
N GLY A 103 -4.71 -15.34 -8.53
CA GLY A 103 -3.65 -16.07 -7.85
C GLY A 103 -2.55 -16.46 -8.83
N ALA A 104 -1.47 -15.69 -8.89
CA ALA A 104 -0.37 -15.93 -9.81
C ALA A 104 0.94 -16.18 -9.06
N VAL A 105 1.76 -17.08 -9.61
CA VAL A 105 3.09 -17.38 -9.08
C VAL A 105 3.97 -16.13 -9.14
N TRP A 106 4.76 -15.92 -8.10
CA TRP A 106 5.80 -14.91 -8.08
C TRP A 106 7.10 -15.51 -8.59
N HIS A 107 7.58 -15.00 -9.72
CA HIS A 107 8.81 -15.47 -10.37
C HIS A 107 10.05 -14.68 -9.96
N LEU A 108 9.88 -13.57 -9.23
CA LEU A 108 11.01 -12.83 -8.67
C LEU A 108 11.59 -13.61 -7.49
N GLU A 109 12.85 -13.33 -7.16
CA GLU A 109 13.46 -13.77 -5.91
C GLU A 109 12.60 -13.34 -4.71
N GLU A 110 12.54 -14.17 -3.67
CA GLU A 110 11.66 -13.98 -2.51
C GLU A 110 11.84 -12.61 -1.83
N HIS A 111 13.07 -12.13 -1.69
CA HIS A 111 13.37 -10.81 -1.11
C HIS A 111 12.78 -9.63 -1.91
N LEU A 112 12.32 -9.86 -3.14
CA LEU A 112 11.65 -8.86 -3.97
C LEU A 112 10.12 -8.88 -3.84
N HIS A 113 9.56 -9.86 -3.13
CA HIS A 113 8.11 -9.97 -2.97
C HIS A 113 7.60 -8.85 -2.05
N SER A 114 6.40 -8.35 -2.33
CA SER A 114 5.88 -7.16 -1.63
C SER A 114 5.67 -7.38 -0.13
N ASP A 115 5.29 -8.60 0.26
CA ASP A 115 5.12 -9.05 1.64
C ASP A 115 6.45 -9.16 2.40
N VAL A 116 7.49 -9.66 1.74
CA VAL A 116 8.85 -9.69 2.32
C VAL A 116 9.39 -8.27 2.48
N TYR A 117 9.23 -7.42 1.47
CA TYR A 117 9.61 -6.01 1.53
C TYR A 117 8.95 -5.26 2.71
N ILE A 118 7.62 -5.39 2.89
CA ILE A 118 6.95 -4.72 4.02
C ILE A 118 7.35 -5.32 5.38
N ALA A 119 7.64 -6.62 5.44
CA ALA A 119 8.13 -7.26 6.66
C ALA A 119 9.50 -6.72 7.07
N ASP A 120 10.43 -6.61 6.11
CA ASP A 120 11.75 -6.04 6.34
C ASP A 120 11.68 -4.55 6.69
N ALA A 121 10.83 -3.79 6.00
CA ALA A 121 10.59 -2.38 6.31
C ALA A 121 10.04 -2.20 7.74
N ALA A 122 9.08 -3.03 8.16
CA ALA A 122 8.53 -3.00 9.50
C ALA A 122 9.57 -3.37 10.57
N ALA A 123 10.32 -4.45 10.34
CA ALA A 123 11.37 -4.87 11.26
C ALA A 123 12.48 -3.81 11.38
N SER A 124 12.84 -3.16 10.26
CA SER A 124 13.81 -2.07 10.23
C SER A 124 13.32 -0.84 11.01
N TRP A 125 12.06 -0.45 10.80
CA TRP A 125 11.45 0.67 11.52
C TRP A 125 11.42 0.41 13.03
N ILE A 126 10.96 -0.77 13.46
CA ILE A 126 10.92 -1.15 14.90
C ILE A 126 12.31 -1.08 15.54
N ARG A 127 13.36 -1.53 14.84
CA ARG A 127 14.74 -1.47 15.36
C ARG A 127 15.30 -0.06 15.45
N SER A 128 14.86 0.83 14.55
CA SER A 128 15.43 2.17 14.41
C SER A 128 14.67 3.22 15.23
N HIS A 129 13.39 2.98 15.51
CA HIS A 129 12.54 3.92 16.22
C HIS A 129 12.88 3.93 17.71
N GLN A 130 13.35 5.08 18.21
CA GLN A 130 13.66 5.29 19.62
C GLN A 130 12.66 6.28 20.20
N GLY A 131 11.52 5.77 20.68
CA GLY A 131 10.53 6.47 21.51
C GLY A 131 10.27 7.92 21.13
#